data_AF-A0AAV8ZWX9-F1
#
_entry.id   AF-A0AAV8ZWX9-F1
#
_cell.length_a   1.000
_cell.length_b   1.000
_cell.length_c   1.000
_cell.angle_alpha   90.00
_cell.angle_beta   90.00
_cell.angle_gamma   90.00
#
_symmetry.space_group_name_H-M   'P 1'
#
loop_
_entity.id
_entity.type
_entity.pdbx_description
1 polymer ?
#
loop_
_entity_poly.entity_id
_entity_poly.type
_entity_poly.pdbx_seq_one_letter_code
_entity_poly.pdbx_strand_id
1 'polypeptide(L)'
;MNIDKDFHDKITDLCLKHFKTLPKSGKPKSNEWTILSCIVLEFNGNLNIVALGTGSKCIGKNKLSNSGDILNDSHAEVICRRSFLRFLYSQMKNCIDSSFLYFNTASKKYSHKDENFEDIGNLIKEQPNKREEAVCDDCEVPIKKSRTEDGSDIFRTGAKCLNDDVRQDLKIAGCAYHVLGAVRTKPGKVGTFR
;
A
#
# COMPACT_ATOMS: atom_id res chain seq x y z
N MET A 1 -9.92 -10.01 15.22
CA MET A 1 -8.65 -9.70 15.92
C MET A 1 -8.72 -8.29 16.45
N ASN A 2 -8.65 -8.11 17.77
CA ASN A 2 -8.51 -6.78 18.36
C ASN A 2 -7.03 -6.43 18.27
N ILE A 3 -6.62 -5.74 17.20
CA ILE A 3 -5.21 -5.41 17.02
C ILE A 3 -4.87 -4.33 18.06
N ASP A 4 -3.99 -4.70 19.00
CA ASP A 4 -3.53 -3.79 20.04
C ASP A 4 -2.90 -2.55 19.40
N LYS A 5 -3.40 -1.37 19.79
CA LYS A 5 -2.88 -0.08 19.33
C LYS A 5 -1.37 0.01 19.59
N ASP A 6 -0.89 -0.62 20.65
CA ASP A 6 0.53 -0.72 21.01
C ASP A 6 1.36 -1.46 19.95
N PHE A 7 0.79 -2.47 19.27
CA PHE A 7 1.48 -3.21 18.21
C PHE A 7 1.68 -2.38 16.93
N HIS A 8 0.65 -1.64 16.51
CA HIS A 8 0.76 -0.74 15.35
C HIS A 8 1.76 0.39 15.58
N ASP A 9 1.77 0.95 16.79
CA ASP A 9 2.72 2.00 17.17
C ASP A 9 4.16 1.45 17.16
N LYS A 10 4.39 0.22 17.64
CA LYS A 10 5.70 -0.46 17.55
C LYS A 10 6.18 -0.64 16.10
N ILE A 11 5.30 -1.10 15.19
CA ILE A 11 5.63 -1.25 13.76
C ILE A 11 5.99 0.11 13.15
N THR A 12 5.21 1.14 13.47
CA THR A 12 5.41 2.50 12.95
C THR A 12 6.74 3.08 13.43
N ASP A 13 7.04 2.95 14.72
CA ASP A 13 8.30 3.37 15.32
C ASP A 13 9.50 2.65 14.71
N LEU A 14 9.41 1.33 14.55
CA LEU A 14 10.45 0.52 13.92
C LEU A 14 10.73 1.01 12.49
N CYS A 15 9.66 1.20 11.70
CA CYS A 15 9.71 1.72 10.34
C CYS A 15 10.40 3.09 10.28
N LEU A 16 9.97 4.05 11.12
CA LEU A 16 10.51 5.40 11.13
C LEU A 16 11.96 5.45 11.62
N LYS A 17 12.31 4.68 12.66
CA LYS A 17 13.69 4.58 13.16
C LYS A 17 14.61 4.03 12.08
N HIS A 18 14.23 2.93 11.42
CA HIS A 18 15.02 2.37 10.34
C HIS A 18 15.10 3.31 9.13
N PHE A 19 13.98 3.95 8.74
CA PHE A 19 14.02 4.92 7.65
C PHE A 19 15.00 6.06 7.95
N LYS A 20 15.10 6.54 9.19
CA LYS A 20 16.06 7.57 9.60
C LYS A 20 17.52 7.14 9.45
N THR A 21 17.86 5.85 9.58
CA THR A 21 19.25 5.37 9.41
C THR A 21 19.69 5.26 7.95
N LEU A 22 18.74 5.20 6.99
CA LEU A 22 19.07 5.08 5.57
C LEU A 22 19.79 6.32 5.00
N PRO A 23 20.51 6.19 3.86
CA PRO A 23 21.10 7.32 3.16
C PRO A 23 20.07 8.41 2.79
N LYS A 24 20.55 9.60 2.43
CA LYS A 24 19.68 10.73 2.01
C LYS A 24 18.91 10.45 0.70
N SER A 25 19.39 9.51 -0.12
CA SER A 25 18.72 9.14 -1.36
C SER A 25 17.32 8.55 -1.09
N GLY A 26 16.30 9.05 -1.78
CA GLY A 26 14.91 8.65 -1.58
C GLY A 26 14.20 9.30 -0.38
N LYS A 27 14.91 10.11 0.42
CA LYS A 27 14.29 10.90 1.51
C LYS A 27 13.83 12.26 0.98
N PRO A 28 12.68 12.78 1.44
CA PRO A 28 12.27 14.13 1.12
C PRO A 28 13.22 15.15 1.75
N LYS A 29 13.40 16.30 1.08
CA LYS A 29 14.02 17.48 1.67
C LYS A 29 13.09 18.16 2.70
N SER A 30 13.57 19.19 3.39
CA SER A 30 12.81 19.91 4.42
C SER A 30 11.49 20.51 3.93
N ASN A 31 11.39 20.82 2.65
CA ASN A 31 10.20 21.39 2.01
C ASN A 31 9.45 20.38 1.12
N GLU A 32 9.80 19.10 1.20
CA GLU A 32 9.19 18.03 0.43
C GLU A 32 8.49 17.05 1.37
N TRP A 33 7.53 16.30 0.83
CA TRP A 33 6.94 15.16 1.52
C TRP A 33 6.90 13.97 0.58
N THR A 34 6.89 12.78 1.16
CA THR A 34 6.71 11.53 0.44
C THR A 34 5.85 10.59 1.27
N ILE A 35 5.33 9.54 0.64
CA ILE A 35 4.71 8.42 1.35
C ILE A 35 5.81 7.40 1.66
N LEU A 36 5.71 6.76 2.83
CA LEU A 36 6.57 5.67 3.26
C LEU A 36 5.70 4.42 3.44
N SER A 37 6.17 3.29 2.92
CA SER A 37 5.56 1.96 3.11
C SER A 37 6.61 0.97 3.57
N CYS A 38 6.20 0.03 4.41
CA CYS A 38 7.07 -0.97 5.01
C CYS A 38 6.38 -2.34 5.04
N ILE A 39 7.16 -3.41 4.89
CA ILE A 39 6.76 -4.78 5.24
C ILE A 39 7.66 -5.23 6.37
N VAL A 40 7.03 -5.64 7.47
CA VAL A 40 7.68 -6.15 8.66
C VAL A 40 7.39 -7.65 8.75
N LEU A 41 8.44 -8.42 9.01
CA LEU A 41 8.38 -9.84 9.32
C LEU A 41 8.49 -10.01 10.83
N GLU A 42 7.50 -10.67 11.41
CA GLU A 42 7.61 -11.19 12.78
C GLU A 42 8.13 -12.62 12.74
N PHE A 43 9.19 -12.90 13.49
CA PHE A 43 9.74 -14.25 13.61
C PHE A 43 10.30 -14.46 15.02
N ASN A 44 9.85 -15.52 15.71
CA ASN A 44 10.21 -15.83 17.09
C ASN A 44 10.07 -14.62 18.04
N GLY A 45 8.98 -13.85 17.90
CA GLY A 45 8.71 -12.64 18.68
C GLY A 45 9.56 -11.41 18.33
N ASN A 46 10.38 -11.48 17.28
CA ASN A 46 11.20 -10.37 16.80
C ASN A 46 10.64 -9.76 15.52
N LEU A 47 10.46 -8.43 15.53
CA LEU A 47 10.02 -7.66 14.37
C LEU A 47 11.22 -7.19 13.54
N ASN A 48 11.23 -7.56 12.26
CA ASN A 48 12.30 -7.25 11.33
C ASN A 48 11.74 -6.58 10.07
N ILE A 49 12.32 -5.45 9.68
CA ILE A 49 11.96 -4.81 8.41
C ILE A 49 12.60 -5.58 7.26
N VAL A 50 11.78 -6.12 6.36
CA VAL A 50 12.25 -6.90 5.20
C VAL A 50 12.12 -6.12 3.90
N ALA A 51 11.28 -5.09 3.86
CA ALA A 51 11.17 -4.19 2.72
C ALA A 51 10.68 -2.80 3.12
N LEU A 52 11.18 -1.79 2.42
CA LEU A 52 10.73 -0.40 2.49
C LEU A 52 10.54 0.15 1.08
N GLY A 53 9.68 1.15 0.98
CA GLY A 53 9.48 1.93 -0.24
C GLY A 53 9.01 3.34 0.05
N THR A 54 9.46 4.28 -0.77
CA THR A 54 8.97 5.67 -0.75
C THR A 54 8.50 6.08 -2.13
N GLY A 55 7.49 6.95 -2.19
CA GLY A 55 7.08 7.62 -3.42
C GLY A 55 5.58 7.81 -3.56
N SER A 56 5.18 8.65 -4.51
CA SER A 56 3.80 9.11 -4.69
C SER A 56 3.42 9.34 -6.15
N LYS A 57 4.21 8.80 -7.08
CA LYS A 57 4.11 9.09 -8.52
C LYS A 57 4.20 7.81 -9.34
N CYS A 58 3.55 7.84 -10.49
CA CYS A 58 3.67 6.86 -11.56
C CYS A 58 4.07 7.58 -12.86
N ILE A 59 4.60 6.84 -13.83
CA ILE A 59 4.92 7.41 -15.14
C ILE A 59 3.65 7.55 -15.99
N GLY A 60 3.68 8.49 -16.93
CA GLY A 60 2.62 8.62 -17.91
C GLY A 60 2.72 7.56 -19.01
N LYS A 61 1.60 7.27 -19.69
CA LYS A 61 1.48 6.28 -20.77
C LYS A 61 2.58 6.40 -21.84
N ASN A 62 2.96 7.63 -22.20
CA ASN A 62 3.97 7.90 -23.23
C ASN A 62 5.40 7.51 -22.82
N LYS A 63 5.63 7.16 -21.55
CA LYS A 63 6.92 6.71 -21.02
C LYS A 63 6.95 5.21 -20.72
N LEU A 64 5.88 4.49 -21.02
CA LEU A 64 5.87 3.04 -20.90
C LEU A 64 6.90 2.44 -21.87
N SER A 65 7.59 1.40 -21.42
CA SER A 65 8.53 0.64 -22.24
C SER A 65 8.03 -0.80 -22.40
N ASN A 66 8.18 -1.33 -23.61
CA ASN A 66 7.88 -2.74 -23.91
C ASN A 66 9.00 -3.69 -23.44
N SER A 67 10.17 -3.15 -23.08
CA SER A 67 11.33 -3.95 -22.66
C SER A 67 11.33 -4.31 -21.17
N GLY A 68 10.38 -3.76 -20.38
CA GLY A 68 10.30 -4.02 -18.94
C GLY A 68 11.42 -3.39 -18.10
N ASP A 69 12.16 -2.44 -18.66
CA ASP A 69 13.30 -1.74 -18.07
C ASP A 69 12.90 -0.44 -17.34
N ILE A 70 11.64 -0.02 -17.44
CA ILE A 70 11.10 1.16 -16.78
C ILE A 70 10.11 0.77 -15.68
N LEU A 71 10.24 1.43 -14.52
CA LEU A 71 9.29 1.28 -13.43
C LEU A 71 8.04 2.15 -13.67
N ASN A 72 6.91 1.49 -13.90
CA ASN A 72 5.65 2.18 -14.21
C ASN A 72 5.04 2.90 -13.02
N ASP A 73 5.05 2.27 -11.85
CA ASP A 73 4.45 2.79 -10.62
C ASP A 73 5.48 2.83 -9.50
N SER A 74 5.77 4.04 -9.02
CA SER A 74 6.72 4.32 -7.96
C SER A 74 6.02 4.80 -6.68
N HIS A 75 4.74 4.47 -6.48
CA HIS A 75 4.11 4.65 -5.18
C HIS A 75 4.80 3.78 -4.12
N ALA A 76 4.88 4.29 -2.90
CA ALA A 76 5.60 3.67 -1.80
C ALA A 76 5.23 2.21 -1.58
N GLU A 77 3.94 1.87 -1.58
CA GLU A 77 3.42 0.52 -1.40
C GLU A 77 3.86 -0.42 -2.54
N VAL A 78 3.92 0.08 -3.78
CA VAL A 78 4.34 -0.69 -4.95
C VAL A 78 5.85 -0.95 -4.90
N ILE A 79 6.65 0.08 -4.58
CA ILE A 79 8.09 -0.08 -4.38
C ILE A 79 8.36 -1.08 -3.27
N CYS A 80 7.68 -0.94 -2.13
CA CYS A 80 7.84 -1.81 -0.98
C CYS A 80 7.57 -3.28 -1.35
N ARG A 81 6.48 -3.55 -2.07
CA ARG A 81 6.18 -4.89 -2.59
C ARG A 81 7.27 -5.41 -3.54
N ARG A 82 7.77 -4.59 -4.46
CA ARG A 82 8.85 -4.98 -5.38
C ARG A 82 10.16 -5.28 -4.64
N SER A 83 10.49 -4.48 -3.63
CA SER A 83 11.62 -4.72 -2.72
C SER A 83 11.45 -6.04 -1.97
N PHE A 84 10.24 -6.35 -1.52
CA PHE A 84 9.94 -7.63 -0.86
C PHE A 84 10.12 -8.83 -1.79
N LEU A 85 9.76 -8.74 -3.08
CA LEU A 85 10.08 -9.80 -4.04
C LEU A 85 11.58 -10.06 -4.14
N ARG A 86 12.42 -9.01 -4.11
CA ARG A 86 13.89 -9.18 -4.09
C ARG A 86 14.36 -9.86 -2.81
N PHE A 87 13.76 -9.53 -1.66
CA PHE A 87 13.99 -10.25 -0.41
C PHE A 87 13.67 -11.75 -0.58
N LEU A 88 12.49 -12.10 -1.12
CA LEU A 88 12.09 -13.49 -1.37
C LEU A 88 13.08 -14.23 -2.28
N TYR A 89 13.49 -13.63 -3.40
CA TYR A 89 14.50 -14.23 -4.28
C TYR A 89 15.83 -14.45 -3.57
N SER A 90 16.24 -13.52 -2.71
CA SER A 90 17.44 -13.69 -1.88
C SER A 90 17.28 -14.86 -0.90
N GLN A 91 16.10 -15.01 -0.27
CA GLN A 91 15.82 -16.13 0.63
C GLN A 91 15.87 -17.48 -0.11
N MET A 92 15.29 -17.55 -1.31
CA MET A 92 15.32 -18.76 -2.15
C MET A 92 16.75 -19.14 -2.59
N LYS A 93 17.57 -18.14 -2.93
CA LYS A 93 18.97 -18.39 -3.33
C LYS A 93 19.81 -18.91 -2.16
N ASN A 94 19.51 -18.45 -0.94
CA ASN A 94 20.24 -18.81 0.28
C ASN A 94 19.54 -19.94 1.06
N CYS A 95 18.77 -20.80 0.40
CA CYS A 95 17.78 -21.67 1.05
C CYS A 95 18.31 -22.69 2.06
N ILE A 96 19.62 -22.95 2.10
CA ILE A 96 20.25 -23.79 3.11
C ILE A 96 20.23 -23.10 4.49
N ASP A 97 20.37 -21.76 4.52
CA ASP A 97 20.42 -20.95 5.76
C ASP A 97 19.16 -20.09 5.98
N SER A 98 18.18 -20.10 5.06
CA SER A 98 16.98 -19.28 5.20
C SER A 98 16.12 -19.81 6.35
N SER A 99 15.92 -19.00 7.39
CA SER A 99 14.94 -19.25 8.46
C SER A 99 13.49 -19.07 8.01
N PHE A 100 13.28 -18.52 6.80
CA PHE A 100 11.97 -18.06 6.30
C PHE A 100 11.35 -19.04 5.29
N LEU A 101 12.11 -19.57 4.32
CA LEU A 101 11.61 -20.50 3.30
C LEU A 101 12.25 -21.88 3.41
N TYR A 102 11.48 -22.92 3.08
CA TYR A 102 12.00 -24.25 2.76
C TYR A 102 11.60 -24.65 1.34
N PHE A 103 12.42 -25.48 0.70
CA PHE A 103 12.07 -26.07 -0.60
C PHE A 103 11.39 -27.42 -0.38
N ASN A 104 10.14 -27.53 -0.83
CA ASN A 104 9.43 -28.80 -0.84
C ASN A 104 9.79 -29.57 -2.11
N THR A 105 10.58 -30.65 -1.96
CA THR A 105 11.04 -31.50 -3.06
C THR A 105 9.90 -32.21 -3.79
N ALA A 106 8.82 -32.58 -3.08
CA ALA A 106 7.68 -33.26 -3.67
C ALA A 106 6.86 -32.33 -4.58
N SER A 107 6.56 -31.11 -4.12
CA SER A 107 5.79 -30.13 -4.91
C SER A 107 6.65 -29.29 -5.85
N LYS A 108 7.98 -29.35 -5.73
CA LYS A 108 8.96 -28.47 -6.41
C LYS A 108 8.67 -26.98 -6.20
N LYS A 109 8.23 -26.61 -5.00
CA LYS A 109 7.84 -25.23 -4.63
C LYS A 109 8.55 -24.83 -3.34
N TYR A 110 8.82 -23.53 -3.21
CA TYR A 110 9.16 -22.95 -1.92
C TYR A 110 7.90 -22.71 -1.10
N SER A 111 8.00 -22.91 0.19
CA SER A 111 6.94 -22.63 1.15
C SER A 111 7.53 -22.00 2.40
N HIS A 112 6.71 -21.24 3.12
CA HIS A 112 7.13 -20.62 4.37
C HIS A 112 7.31 -21.70 5.45
N LYS A 113 8.33 -21.57 6.31
CA LYS A 113 8.64 -22.56 7.35
C LYS A 113 7.64 -22.59 8.51
N ASP A 114 6.94 -21.49 8.75
CA ASP A 114 5.84 -21.44 9.70
C ASP A 114 4.55 -21.95 9.05
N GLU A 115 3.95 -22.97 9.65
CA GLU A 115 2.67 -23.56 9.24
C GLU A 115 1.49 -22.60 9.47
N ASN A 116 1.65 -21.60 10.34
CA ASN A 116 0.65 -20.54 10.59
C ASN A 116 0.81 -19.34 9.66
N PHE A 117 1.69 -19.41 8.66
CA PHE A 117 1.81 -18.34 7.67
C PHE A 117 0.54 -18.31 6.82
N GLU A 118 -0.38 -17.41 7.20
CA GLU A 118 -1.51 -17.06 6.36
C GLU A 118 -0.97 -16.57 5.02
N ASP A 119 -1.23 -17.35 3.97
CA ASP A 119 -0.86 -16.96 2.61
C ASP A 119 -1.46 -15.57 2.34
N ILE A 120 -0.60 -14.56 2.15
CA ILE A 120 -1.01 -13.20 1.85
C ILE A 120 -1.92 -13.17 0.61
N GLY A 121 -1.73 -14.12 -0.31
CA GLY A 121 -2.60 -14.31 -1.46
C GLY A 121 -4.01 -14.82 -1.10
N ASN A 122 -4.16 -15.57 -0.02
CA ASN A 122 -5.44 -15.98 0.54
C ASN A 122 -6.03 -14.91 1.46
N LEU A 123 -5.24 -14.09 2.17
CA LEU A 123 -5.77 -12.94 2.92
C LEU A 123 -6.53 -11.96 2.01
N ILE A 124 -6.13 -11.84 0.74
CA ILE A 124 -6.83 -11.04 -0.29
C ILE A 124 -8.08 -11.78 -0.83
N LYS A 125 -8.13 -13.11 -0.78
CA LYS A 125 -9.28 -13.92 -1.23
C LYS A 125 -10.32 -14.19 -0.13
N GLU A 126 -9.87 -14.26 1.12
CA GLU A 126 -10.65 -14.47 2.34
C GLU A 126 -11.05 -13.17 3.03
N GLN A 127 -10.75 -12.02 2.42
CA GLN A 127 -11.74 -10.96 2.41
C GLN A 127 -12.83 -11.47 1.47
N PRO A 128 -13.92 -12.12 1.95
CA PRO A 128 -15.11 -12.18 1.12
C PRO A 128 -15.33 -10.75 0.63
N ASN A 129 -15.90 -10.62 -0.56
CA ASN A 129 -16.74 -9.46 -0.82
C ASN A 129 -17.85 -9.51 0.25
N LYS A 130 -17.55 -9.14 1.51
CA LYS A 130 -18.51 -8.54 2.39
C LYS A 130 -18.92 -7.32 1.61
N ARG A 131 -19.99 -7.51 0.85
CA ARG A 131 -21.02 -6.52 0.66
C ARG A 131 -21.50 -6.11 2.05
N GLU A 132 -20.64 -5.43 2.79
CA GLU A 132 -21.12 -4.31 3.53
C GLU A 132 -21.46 -3.34 2.40
N GLU A 133 -22.73 -3.37 1.98
CA GLU A 133 -23.37 -2.09 1.76
C GLU A 133 -22.89 -1.23 2.92
N ALA A 134 -22.23 -0.13 2.63
CA ALA A 134 -22.03 0.89 3.65
C ALA A 134 -23.44 1.35 4.02
N VAL A 135 -24.10 0.57 4.88
CA VAL A 135 -25.07 1.09 5.82
C VAL A 135 -24.24 2.13 6.54
N CYS A 136 -24.60 3.38 6.31
CA CYS A 136 -24.27 4.44 7.23
C CYS A 136 -24.86 4.02 8.57
N ASP A 137 -24.12 3.22 9.35
CA ASP A 137 -24.29 3.23 10.78
C ASP A 137 -24.13 4.71 11.15
N ASP A 138 -25.13 5.27 11.83
CA ASP A 138 -25.07 6.54 12.52
C ASP A 138 -23.99 6.47 13.61
N CYS A 139 -22.74 6.31 13.19
CA CYS A 139 -21.56 6.48 13.99
C CYS A 139 -21.46 7.99 14.21
N GLU A 140 -21.97 8.46 15.35
CA GLU A 140 -21.58 9.75 15.91
C GLU A 140 -20.06 9.75 16.13
N VAL A 141 -19.31 10.09 15.08
CA VAL A 141 -17.89 10.39 15.18
C VAL A 141 -17.78 11.74 15.87
N PRO A 142 -17.05 11.86 17.01
CA PRO A 142 -16.84 13.15 17.64
C PRO A 142 -16.15 14.08 16.64
N ILE A 143 -16.88 15.11 16.19
CA ILE A 143 -16.41 16.09 15.22
C ILE A 143 -15.25 16.87 15.86
N LYS A 144 -14.03 16.38 15.69
CA LYS A 144 -12.83 17.15 16.01
C LYS A 144 -12.33 17.88 14.76
N LYS A 145 -12.64 19.18 14.81
CA LYS A 145 -12.32 20.33 13.95
C LYS A 145 -13.31 20.59 12.81
N SER A 146 -13.88 21.78 12.92
CA SER A 146 -14.89 22.39 12.07
C SER A 146 -14.53 22.33 10.60
N ARG A 147 -15.57 22.03 9.80
CA ARG A 147 -15.73 22.45 8.42
C ARG A 147 -15.07 23.81 8.22
N THR A 148 -14.20 23.94 7.23
CA THR A 148 -13.93 25.26 6.65
C THR A 148 -15.28 25.81 6.18
N GLU A 149 -15.62 27.02 6.62
CA GLU A 149 -16.89 27.70 6.35
C GLU A 149 -17.07 28.08 4.86
N ASP A 150 -16.07 27.76 4.03
CA ASP A 150 -15.85 28.35 2.71
C ASP A 150 -16.53 27.57 1.56
N GLY A 151 -17.33 26.54 1.84
CA GLY A 151 -17.97 25.73 0.79
C GLY A 151 -16.98 25.05 -0.17
N SER A 152 -15.69 25.01 0.17
CA SER A 152 -14.64 24.43 -0.65
C SER A 152 -14.71 22.92 -0.60
N ASP A 153 -14.83 22.34 -1.78
CA ASP A 153 -15.17 20.95 -1.99
C ASP A 153 -13.91 20.08 -1.96
N ILE A 154 -13.50 19.74 -0.73
CA ILE A 154 -12.26 19.02 -0.41
C ILE A 154 -12.29 17.52 -0.69
N PHE A 155 -13.43 16.96 -1.11
CA PHE A 155 -13.62 15.51 -1.30
C PHE A 155 -13.23 15.04 -2.70
N ARG A 156 -12.22 15.64 -3.31
CA ARG A 156 -11.83 15.35 -4.69
C ARG A 156 -10.57 14.49 -4.72
N THR A 157 -10.66 13.35 -5.39
CA THR A 157 -9.50 12.54 -5.78
C THR A 157 -9.15 12.83 -7.23
N GLY A 158 -7.86 12.79 -7.57
CA GLY A 158 -7.43 12.87 -8.97
C GLY A 158 -7.70 11.59 -9.77
N ALA A 159 -8.06 10.49 -9.09
CA ALA A 159 -8.24 9.18 -9.69
C ALA A 159 -9.54 9.13 -10.51
N LYS A 160 -9.46 8.63 -11.75
CA LYS A 160 -10.62 8.56 -12.66
C LYS A 160 -11.14 7.14 -12.72
N CYS A 161 -12.47 6.97 -12.66
CA CYS A 161 -13.10 5.68 -12.95
C CYS A 161 -12.65 5.16 -14.32
N LEU A 162 -12.57 3.83 -14.47
CA LEU A 162 -12.39 3.21 -15.78
C LEU A 162 -13.61 3.50 -16.64
N ASN A 163 -13.40 3.81 -17.92
CA ASN A 163 -14.49 4.19 -18.82
C ASN A 163 -15.54 3.08 -18.98
N ASP A 164 -15.10 1.82 -18.94
CA ASP A 164 -15.94 0.64 -19.17
C ASP A 164 -16.51 0.05 -17.86
N ASP A 165 -16.27 0.71 -16.71
CA ASP A 165 -16.86 0.28 -15.43
C ASP A 165 -18.31 0.76 -15.35
N VAL A 166 -19.19 -0.12 -14.86
CA VAL A 166 -20.60 0.19 -14.61
C VAL A 166 -20.74 1.29 -13.54
N ARG A 167 -19.81 1.35 -12.58
CA ARG A 167 -19.84 2.36 -11.51
C ARG A 167 -19.02 3.59 -11.91
N GLN A 168 -19.69 4.73 -12.00
CA GLN A 168 -19.08 6.03 -12.31
C GLN A 168 -19.33 7.03 -11.20
N ASP A 169 -18.45 8.05 -11.09
CA ASP A 169 -18.65 9.15 -10.16
C ASP A 169 -19.92 9.93 -10.49
N LEU A 170 -20.71 10.24 -9.45
CA LEU A 170 -21.95 11.02 -9.57
C LEU A 170 -21.69 12.48 -9.92
N LYS A 171 -20.46 12.95 -9.68
CA LYS A 171 -20.00 14.32 -9.95
C LYS A 171 -20.79 15.43 -9.24
N ILE A 172 -21.44 15.09 -8.12
CA ILE A 172 -22.18 16.03 -7.27
C ILE A 172 -21.29 16.62 -6.16
N ALA A 173 -21.76 17.66 -5.46
CA ALA A 173 -20.94 18.37 -4.48
C ALA A 173 -20.63 17.52 -3.23
N GLY A 174 -19.49 17.79 -2.61
CA GLY A 174 -19.14 17.24 -1.31
C GLY A 174 -18.81 15.74 -1.33
N CYS A 175 -19.14 15.06 -0.24
CA CYS A 175 -18.83 13.64 -0.03
C CYS A 175 -19.50 12.70 -1.05
N ALA A 176 -20.56 13.16 -1.71
CA ALA A 176 -21.34 12.34 -2.65
C ALA A 176 -20.78 12.38 -4.09
N TYR A 177 -19.68 13.10 -4.35
CA TYR A 177 -19.06 13.13 -5.68
C TYR A 177 -18.57 11.75 -6.14
N HIS A 178 -17.88 11.04 -5.24
CA HIS A 178 -17.24 9.78 -5.54
C HIS A 178 -18.10 8.60 -5.17
N VAL A 179 -18.16 7.61 -6.06
CA VAL A 179 -18.78 6.31 -5.77
C VAL A 179 -17.72 5.34 -5.22
N LEU A 180 -18.07 4.67 -4.12
CA LEU A 180 -17.24 3.61 -3.53
C LEU A 180 -17.27 2.34 -4.39
N GLY A 181 -16.16 1.61 -4.39
CA GLY A 181 -16.04 0.33 -5.11
C GLY A 181 -16.05 0.44 -6.65
N ALA A 182 -15.90 1.64 -7.22
CA ALA A 182 -15.57 1.82 -8.64
C ALA A 182 -14.07 1.58 -8.87
N VAL A 183 -13.71 0.86 -9.94
CA VAL A 183 -12.31 0.66 -10.31
C VAL A 183 -11.77 1.92 -10.97
N ARG A 184 -10.59 2.35 -10.53
CA ARG A 184 -10.01 3.63 -10.93
C ARG A 184 -8.61 3.50 -11.49
N THR A 185 -8.29 4.38 -12.43
CA THR A 185 -6.93 4.66 -12.85
C THR A 185 -6.25 5.60 -11.85
N LYS A 186 -4.97 5.35 -11.59
CA LYS A 186 -4.15 6.29 -10.81
C LYS A 186 -4.14 7.64 -11.55
N PRO A 187 -4.27 8.77 -10.83
CA PRO A 187 -4.12 10.08 -11.45
C PRO A 187 -2.74 10.17 -12.10
N GLY A 188 -2.69 10.19 -13.43
CA GLY A 188 -1.55 10.81 -14.12
C GLY A 188 -1.45 12.25 -13.63
N LYS A 189 -0.22 12.77 -13.46
CA LYS A 189 0.08 14.12 -12.88
C LYS A 189 -1.13 15.05 -12.98
N VAL A 190 -1.78 15.34 -11.85
CA VAL A 190 -2.72 16.46 -11.75
C VAL A 190 -1.93 17.66 -12.25
N GLY A 191 -2.40 18.28 -13.34
CA GLY A 191 -1.78 19.48 -13.88
C GLY A 191 -1.55 20.46 -12.73
N THR A 192 -0.44 21.18 -12.78
CA THR A 192 -0.21 22.36 -11.94
C THR A 192 -1.51 23.15 -11.87
N PHE A 193 -2.13 23.23 -10.69
CA PHE A 193 -3.07 24.30 -10.41
C PHE A 193 -2.24 25.58 -10.58
N ARG A 194 -2.44 26.26 -11.71
CA ARG A 194 -1.97 27.61 -11.93
C ARG A 194 -3.02 28.56 -11.41
#